data_AF-R5Z931-F1
#
_entry.id   AF-R5Z931-F1
#
_cell.length_a   1.000
_cell.length_b   1.000
_cell.length_c   1.000
_cell.angle_alpha   90.00
_cell.angle_beta   90.00
_cell.angle_gamma   90.00
#
_symmetry.space_group_name_H-M   'P 1'
#
loop_
_entity.id
_entity.type
_entity.pdbx_description
1 polymer ?
#
loop_
_entity_poly.entity_id
_entity_poly.type
_entity_poly.pdbx_seq_one_letter_code
_entity_poly.pdbx_strand_id
1 'polypeptide(L)'
;MIVLILSCALGWCVAKISMKLKNKSFLTVFVSLVFFAAYYFVFYKAQSVIEEILLHAETYGKKVKASVYPLYLFGRVGEGDVLAIIVCAVVIFGICALTFWLLSRSFLSIVTASGKTARVAYKEKKIKSKNMFQAMLAKEFGRFTASPTYMLNCGLGAIFLLVLGVVLVVKGNAFTKMMMQIFGTGGGNGIPVVIVVTVICMIASMNDMVVPSVSLEGKNIWIAQSLPVQPWDALRAKLMVQILVTGIPVLFCDICMCIGLQAGFWELLLGVVVSVLFVLFMALFGLMLGLKMPNLTWTNELAPIKQSISVMIEMFGGWGFSLVIGGVYITVGWHMGAALYLVILTIVLIAVSVLLLMWLKKKGTEIFRWL
;
A
#
# COMPACT_ATOMS: atom_id res chain seq x y z
N MET A 1 22.49 -12.70 -6.98
CA MET A 1 22.70 -13.35 -5.65
C MET A 1 22.89 -12.35 -4.51
N ILE A 2 23.67 -11.27 -4.67
CA ILE A 2 23.88 -10.27 -3.60
C ILE A 2 22.55 -9.67 -3.08
N VAL A 3 21.61 -9.34 -3.98
CA VAL A 3 20.28 -8.85 -3.61
C VAL A 3 19.53 -9.87 -2.73
N LEU A 4 19.61 -11.16 -3.08
CA LEU A 4 18.96 -12.23 -2.33
C LEU A 4 19.59 -12.42 -0.93
N ILE A 5 20.92 -12.38 -0.84
CA ILE A 5 21.66 -12.41 0.43
C ILE A 5 21.24 -11.24 1.32
N LEU A 6 21.21 -10.02 0.77
CA LEU A 6 20.79 -8.83 1.50
C LEU A 6 19.35 -9.01 1.96
N SER A 7 18.42 -9.38 1.08
CA SER A 7 17.02 -9.64 1.45
C SER A 7 16.88 -10.68 2.57
N CYS A 8 17.65 -11.77 2.54
CA CYS A 8 17.63 -12.80 3.58
C CYS A 8 18.21 -12.30 4.92
N ALA A 9 19.36 -11.61 4.90
CA ALA A 9 19.98 -11.05 6.10
C ALA A 9 19.09 -9.99 6.75
N LEU A 10 18.46 -9.15 5.93
CA LEU A 10 17.52 -8.12 6.37
C LEU A 10 16.25 -8.72 6.95
N GLY A 11 15.67 -9.72 6.28
CA GLY A 11 14.51 -10.46 6.79
C GLY A 11 14.79 -11.12 8.14
N TRP A 12 16.01 -11.66 8.33
CA TRP A 12 16.43 -12.25 9.60
C TRP A 12 16.54 -11.22 10.73
N CYS A 13 17.13 -10.05 10.47
CA CYS A 13 17.22 -8.96 11.45
C CYS A 13 15.81 -8.50 11.90
N VAL A 14 14.90 -8.30 10.95
CA VAL A 14 13.51 -7.90 11.25
C VAL A 14 12.80 -8.97 12.09
N ALA A 15 12.95 -10.25 11.74
CA ALA A 15 12.34 -11.36 12.48
C ALA A 15 12.82 -11.41 13.94
N LYS A 16 14.13 -11.24 14.17
CA LYS A 16 14.73 -11.28 15.52
C LYS A 16 14.26 -10.12 16.41
N ILE A 17 14.08 -8.93 15.84
CA ILE A 17 13.54 -7.76 16.54
C ILE A 17 12.05 -7.97 16.88
N SER A 18 11.28 -8.53 15.94
CA SER A 18 9.85 -8.78 16.12
C SER A 18 9.54 -9.77 17.26
N MET A 19 10.45 -10.71 17.56
CA MET A 19 10.25 -11.71 18.63
C MET A 19 10.20 -11.15 20.06
N LYS A 20 10.81 -9.98 20.33
CA LYS A 20 10.99 -9.48 21.71
C LYS A 20 9.88 -8.55 22.23
N LEU A 21 8.88 -8.20 21.42
CA LEU A 21 8.09 -6.98 21.66
C LEU A 21 6.58 -7.22 21.78
N LYS A 22 5.93 -6.40 22.62
CA LYS A 22 4.57 -6.60 23.17
C LYS A 22 3.43 -6.30 22.16
N ASN A 23 3.66 -5.36 21.24
CA ASN A 23 2.77 -5.04 20.10
C ASN A 23 3.48 -5.41 18.79
N LYS A 24 3.58 -6.71 18.51
CA LYS A 24 4.40 -7.27 17.42
C LYS A 24 4.09 -6.64 16.06
N SER A 25 2.81 -6.35 15.78
CA SER A 25 2.35 -5.99 14.44
C SER A 25 2.67 -4.55 14.06
N PHE A 26 2.24 -3.58 14.88
CA PHE A 26 2.49 -2.15 14.61
C PHE A 26 3.98 -1.83 14.56
N LEU A 27 4.78 -2.43 15.44
CA LEU A 27 6.22 -2.20 15.43
C LEU A 27 6.89 -2.87 14.22
N THR A 28 6.46 -4.07 13.81
CA THR A 28 7.00 -4.72 12.60
C THR A 28 6.70 -3.86 11.37
N VAL A 29 5.52 -3.25 11.28
CA VAL A 29 5.16 -2.27 10.24
C VAL A 29 6.12 -1.07 10.28
N PHE A 30 6.28 -0.44 11.45
CA PHE A 30 7.16 0.73 11.62
C PHE A 30 8.61 0.43 11.25
N VAL A 31 9.18 -0.68 11.75
CA VAL A 31 10.55 -1.10 11.42
C VAL A 31 10.69 -1.36 9.92
N SER A 32 9.70 -1.99 9.29
CA SER A 32 9.70 -2.22 7.84
C SER A 32 9.70 -0.90 7.07
N LEU A 33 8.92 0.10 7.49
CA LEU A 33 8.87 1.42 6.86
C LEU A 33 10.17 2.19 7.02
N VAL A 34 10.74 2.23 8.24
CA VAL A 34 12.05 2.85 8.49
C VAL A 34 13.12 2.17 7.63
N PHE A 35 13.05 0.85 7.51
CA PHE A 35 13.97 0.09 6.69
C PHE A 35 13.82 0.44 5.20
N PHE A 36 12.60 0.52 4.67
CA PHE A 36 12.35 0.98 3.31
C PHE A 36 12.91 2.39 3.07
N ALA A 37 12.66 3.32 4.00
CA ALA A 37 13.18 4.69 3.90
C ALA A 37 14.72 4.71 3.89
N ALA A 38 15.37 3.95 4.78
CA ALA A 38 16.83 3.85 4.83
C ALA A 38 17.39 3.22 3.54
N TYR A 39 16.75 2.16 3.03
CA TYR A 39 17.12 1.51 1.78
C TYR A 39 17.09 2.49 0.61
N TYR A 40 15.97 3.20 0.40
CA TYR A 40 15.87 4.19 -0.67
C TYR A 40 16.85 5.35 -0.49
N PHE A 41 17.10 5.80 0.73
CA PHE A 41 18.09 6.85 1.01
C PHE A 41 19.51 6.42 0.62
N VAL A 42 19.91 5.20 0.98
CA VAL A 42 21.23 4.64 0.60
C VAL A 42 21.34 4.50 -0.91
N PHE A 43 20.30 4.00 -1.59
CA PHE A 43 20.28 3.89 -3.05
C PHE A 43 20.37 5.25 -3.74
N TYR A 44 19.63 6.24 -3.26
CA TYR A 44 19.70 7.61 -3.78
C TYR A 44 21.11 8.20 -3.63
N LYS A 45 21.75 8.03 -2.45
CA LYS A 45 23.15 8.42 -2.22
C LYS A 45 24.13 7.64 -3.11
N ALA A 46 23.89 6.35 -3.32
CA ALA A 46 24.73 5.53 -4.19
C ALA A 46 24.66 6.03 -5.64
N GLN A 47 23.48 6.40 -6.12
CA GLN A 47 23.31 6.98 -7.46
C GLN A 47 24.08 8.29 -7.61
N SER A 48 24.00 9.21 -6.64
CA SER A 48 24.77 10.46 -6.70
C SER A 48 26.28 10.21 -6.69
N VAL A 49 26.75 9.21 -5.94
CA VAL A 49 28.16 8.80 -5.92
C VAL A 49 28.58 8.20 -7.27
N ILE A 50 27.72 7.42 -7.93
CA ILE A 50 27.98 6.87 -9.27
C ILE A 50 28.10 8.01 -10.29
N GLU A 51 27.21 9.00 -10.26
CA GLU A 51 27.27 10.18 -11.12
C GLU A 51 28.56 10.99 -10.89
N GLU A 52 28.98 11.19 -9.63
CA GLU A 52 30.25 11.86 -9.30
C GLU A 52 31.49 11.07 -9.79
N ILE A 53 31.47 9.74 -9.68
CA ILE A 53 32.55 8.87 -10.16
C ILE A 53 32.65 8.92 -11.69
N LEU A 54 31.53 8.99 -12.41
CA LEU A 54 31.51 9.11 -13.87
C LEU A 54 32.08 10.45 -14.34
N LEU A 55 31.84 11.53 -13.59
CA LEU A 55 32.35 12.87 -13.93
C LEU A 55 33.85 13.05 -13.60
N HIS A 56 34.40 12.28 -12.66
CA HIS A 56 35.80 12.38 -12.21
C HIS A 56 36.51 11.02 -12.20
N ALA A 57 36.37 10.25 -13.28
CA ALA A 57 36.82 8.86 -13.37
C ALA A 57 38.32 8.66 -13.08
N GLU A 58 39.19 9.57 -13.52
CA GLU A 58 40.65 9.44 -13.36
C GLU A 58 41.13 9.68 -11.91
N THR A 59 40.49 10.60 -11.18
CA THR A 59 40.86 10.96 -9.80
C THR A 59 40.22 10.04 -8.75
N TYR A 60 39.01 9.54 -9.00
CA TYR A 60 38.32 8.63 -8.08
C TYR A 60 38.70 7.15 -8.31
N GLY A 61 39.14 6.75 -9.51
CA GLY A 61 39.61 5.38 -9.77
C GLY A 61 40.75 4.93 -8.85
N LYS A 62 41.69 5.84 -8.52
CA LYS A 62 42.79 5.56 -7.58
C LYS A 62 42.34 5.53 -6.11
N LYS A 63 41.33 6.34 -5.72
CA LYS A 63 40.76 6.35 -4.35
C LYS A 63 39.84 5.15 -4.08
N VAL A 64 39.06 4.72 -5.07
CA VAL A 64 38.19 3.53 -4.98
C VAL A 64 39.04 2.26 -4.83
N LYS A 65 40.18 2.16 -5.53
CA LYS A 65 41.16 1.08 -5.36
C LYS A 65 41.70 0.97 -3.93
N ALA A 66 41.83 2.09 -3.21
CA ALA A 66 42.38 2.14 -1.85
C ALA A 66 41.32 2.01 -0.74
N SER A 67 40.07 2.41 -0.98
CA SER A 67 39.04 2.50 0.08
C SER A 67 37.96 1.42 0.00
N VAL A 68 37.63 0.88 -1.19
CA VAL A 68 36.58 -0.16 -1.34
C VAL A 68 36.99 -1.21 -2.37
N TYR A 69 38.03 -1.99 -2.03
CA TYR A 69 38.59 -3.06 -2.86
C TYR A 69 37.55 -4.09 -3.40
N PRO A 70 36.50 -4.49 -2.65
CA PRO A 70 35.47 -5.40 -3.16
C PRO A 70 34.63 -4.82 -4.31
N LEU A 71 34.40 -3.51 -4.32
CA LEU A 71 33.63 -2.83 -5.37
C LEU A 71 34.47 -2.70 -6.66
N TYR A 72 35.78 -2.50 -6.51
CA TYR A 72 36.74 -2.47 -7.60
C TYR A 72 36.90 -3.83 -8.28
N LEU A 73 36.99 -4.92 -7.50
CA LEU A 73 36.99 -6.29 -8.02
C LEU A 73 35.73 -6.60 -8.84
N PHE A 74 34.56 -6.14 -8.39
CA PHE A 74 33.31 -6.28 -9.12
C PHE A 74 33.30 -5.50 -10.45
N GLY A 75 33.95 -4.34 -10.52
CA GLY A 75 34.17 -3.61 -11.78
C GLY A 75 35.09 -4.36 -12.75
N ARG A 76 36.17 -4.97 -12.25
CA ARG A 76 37.11 -5.77 -13.06
C ARG A 76 36.53 -7.09 -13.58
N VAL A 77 35.47 -7.61 -12.95
CA VAL A 77 34.66 -8.71 -13.51
C VAL A 77 34.00 -8.29 -14.83
N GLY A 78 33.57 -7.03 -14.96
CA GLY A 78 33.01 -6.48 -16.20
C GLY A 78 34.05 -6.29 -17.31
N GLU A 79 35.33 -6.15 -16.95
CA GLU A 79 36.46 -6.07 -17.89
C GLU A 79 36.95 -7.45 -18.39
N GLY A 80 36.41 -8.55 -17.85
CA GLY A 80 36.74 -9.92 -18.29
C GLY A 80 37.94 -10.58 -17.60
N ASP A 81 38.40 -10.07 -16.44
CA ASP A 81 39.50 -10.69 -15.68
C ASP A 81 39.05 -11.99 -14.98
N VAL A 82 39.61 -13.12 -15.41
CA VAL A 82 39.27 -14.47 -14.94
C VAL A 82 39.56 -14.66 -13.45
N LEU A 83 40.62 -14.03 -12.92
CA LEU A 83 40.95 -14.08 -11.50
C LEU A 83 39.96 -13.30 -10.65
N ALA A 84 39.51 -12.13 -11.13
CA ALA A 84 38.48 -11.33 -10.46
C ALA A 84 37.14 -12.08 -10.42
N ILE A 85 36.77 -12.77 -11.51
CA ILE A 85 35.56 -13.59 -11.60
C ILE A 85 35.57 -14.71 -10.55
N ILE A 86 36.67 -15.45 -10.43
CA ILE A 86 36.80 -16.56 -9.47
C ILE A 86 36.73 -16.03 -8.03
N VAL A 87 37.46 -14.96 -7.72
CA VAL A 87 37.45 -14.35 -6.37
C VAL A 87 36.06 -13.84 -6.00
N CYS A 88 35.39 -13.11 -6.90
CA CYS A 88 34.02 -12.65 -6.68
C CYS A 88 33.04 -13.81 -6.51
N ALA A 89 33.16 -14.88 -7.31
CA ALA A 89 32.32 -16.06 -7.19
C ALA A 89 32.49 -16.76 -5.83
N VAL A 90 33.73 -16.97 -5.38
CA VAL A 90 34.03 -17.59 -4.07
C VAL A 90 33.49 -16.74 -2.92
N VAL A 91 33.64 -15.41 -2.98
CA VAL A 91 33.11 -14.51 -1.95
C VAL A 91 31.58 -14.55 -1.91
N ILE A 92 30.90 -14.50 -3.07
CA ILE A 92 29.44 -14.58 -3.14
C ILE A 92 28.95 -15.94 -2.63
N PHE A 93 29.58 -17.04 -3.03
CA PHE A 93 29.24 -18.38 -2.55
C PHE A 93 29.49 -18.54 -1.05
N GLY A 94 30.59 -17.99 -0.53
CA GLY A 94 30.90 -18.00 0.90
C GLY A 94 29.87 -17.23 1.72
N ILE A 95 29.46 -16.05 1.27
CA ILE A 95 28.40 -15.26 1.92
C ILE A 95 27.04 -15.99 1.82
N CYS A 96 26.70 -16.58 0.67
CA CYS A 96 25.52 -17.43 0.50
C CYS A 96 25.52 -18.61 1.50
N ALA A 97 26.63 -19.34 1.60
CA ALA A 97 26.75 -20.46 2.53
C ALA A 97 26.63 -20.01 3.99
N LEU A 98 27.25 -18.88 4.35
CA LEU A 98 27.18 -18.31 5.69
C LEU A 98 25.77 -17.86 6.06
N THR A 99 25.06 -17.19 5.14
CA THR A 99 23.65 -16.82 5.36
C THR A 99 22.75 -18.04 5.48
N PHE A 100 22.95 -19.07 4.64
CA PHE A 100 22.21 -20.33 4.74
C PHE A 100 22.46 -21.03 6.08
N TRP A 101 23.71 -21.05 6.54
CA TRP A 101 24.10 -21.64 7.82
C TRP A 101 23.46 -20.89 9.00
N LEU A 102 23.54 -19.56 9.01
CA LEU A 102 22.90 -18.72 10.03
C LEU A 102 21.38 -18.88 10.05
N LEU A 103 20.73 -18.89 8.87
CA LEU A 103 19.29 -19.10 8.78
C LEU A 103 18.92 -20.49 9.29
N SER A 104 19.58 -21.56 8.86
CA SER A 104 19.24 -22.93 9.27
C SER A 104 19.28 -23.12 10.80
N ARG A 105 20.31 -22.58 11.47
CA ARG A 105 20.42 -22.65 12.94
C ARG A 105 19.45 -21.73 13.65
N SER A 106 19.23 -20.54 13.13
CA SER A 106 18.33 -19.58 13.75
C SER A 106 16.86 -19.92 13.49
N PHE A 107 16.53 -20.64 12.41
CA PHE A 107 15.16 -20.92 12.00
C PHE A 107 14.45 -21.78 13.03
N LEU A 108 15.10 -22.85 13.52
CA LEU A 108 14.54 -23.66 14.61
C LEU A 108 14.33 -22.82 15.88
N SER A 109 15.28 -21.95 16.25
CA SER A 109 15.09 -21.06 17.41
C SER A 109 13.99 -20.02 17.22
N ILE A 110 13.73 -19.56 15.98
CA ILE A 110 12.71 -18.55 15.68
C ILE A 110 11.32 -19.21 15.61
N VAL A 111 11.22 -20.39 14.98
CA VAL A 111 9.97 -21.14 14.82
C VAL A 111 9.54 -21.81 16.13
N THR A 112 10.50 -22.30 16.94
CA THR A 112 10.20 -22.87 18.26
C THR A 112 10.17 -21.84 19.39
N ALA A 113 10.57 -20.58 19.14
CA ALA A 113 10.26 -19.46 20.02
C ALA A 113 8.77 -19.15 19.95
N SER A 114 7.97 -20.03 20.52
CA SER A 114 6.61 -19.76 20.94
C SER A 114 6.72 -18.64 21.97
N GLY A 115 6.69 -17.39 21.49
CA GLY A 115 6.93 -16.23 22.33
C GLY A 115 5.98 -16.31 23.51
N LYS A 116 6.53 -16.36 24.73
CA LYS A 116 5.82 -16.56 26.00
C LYS A 116 4.33 -16.29 25.83
N THR A 117 3.53 -17.34 25.59
CA THR A 117 2.08 -17.23 25.68
C THR A 117 1.83 -16.90 27.13
N ALA A 118 1.78 -15.60 27.44
CA ALA A 118 1.36 -15.13 28.73
C ALA A 118 -0.04 -15.71 28.88
N ARG A 119 -0.18 -16.73 29.73
CA ARG A 119 -1.47 -17.13 30.27
C ARG A 119 -1.96 -15.93 31.06
N VAL A 120 -2.55 -14.96 30.36
CA VAL A 120 -3.22 -13.84 30.97
C VAL A 120 -4.44 -14.47 31.62
N ALA A 121 -4.40 -14.64 32.94
CA ALA A 121 -5.56 -15.00 33.71
C ALA A 121 -6.69 -14.04 33.31
N TYR A 122 -7.83 -14.60 32.88
CA TYR A 122 -9.00 -13.82 32.50
C TYR A 122 -9.41 -12.96 33.69
N LYS A 123 -9.05 -11.68 33.65
CA LYS A 123 -9.58 -10.69 34.59
C LYS A 123 -10.86 -10.17 33.98
N GLU A 124 -11.97 -10.36 34.69
CA GLU A 124 -13.24 -9.72 34.36
C GLU A 124 -13.01 -8.21 34.19
N LYS A 125 -12.97 -7.78 32.93
CA LYS A 125 -13.03 -6.36 32.61
C LYS A 125 -14.50 -5.99 32.59
N LYS A 126 -14.86 -4.89 33.26
CA LYS A 126 -16.19 -4.28 33.14
C LYS A 126 -16.52 -4.12 31.66
N ILE A 127 -17.43 -4.94 31.17
CA ILE A 127 -17.93 -4.87 29.79
C ILE A 127 -18.79 -3.62 29.72
N LYS A 128 -18.23 -2.51 29.24
CA LYS A 128 -19.04 -1.36 28.85
C LYS A 128 -19.82 -1.77 27.61
N SER A 129 -21.16 -1.67 27.65
CA SER A 129 -21.99 -1.89 26.47
C SER A 129 -21.60 -0.87 25.40
N LYS A 130 -20.81 -1.29 24.41
CA LYS A 130 -20.60 -0.49 23.20
C LYS A 130 -21.82 -0.66 22.31
N ASN A 131 -22.14 0.37 21.53
CA ASN A 131 -23.12 0.22 20.46
C ASN A 131 -22.71 -0.94 19.55
N MET A 132 -23.67 -1.76 19.14
CA MET A 132 -23.45 -2.99 18.34
C MET A 132 -22.55 -2.75 17.12
N PHE A 133 -22.78 -1.65 16.39
CA PHE A 133 -21.95 -1.24 15.27
C PHE A 133 -20.50 -0.89 15.66
N GLN A 134 -20.30 -0.17 16.76
CA GLN A 134 -18.97 0.17 17.26
C GLN A 134 -18.20 -1.06 17.74
N ALA A 135 -18.88 -2.07 18.29
CA ALA A 135 -18.27 -3.33 18.68
C ALA A 135 -17.78 -4.12 17.44
N MET A 136 -18.60 -4.19 16.39
CA MET A 136 -18.21 -4.83 15.12
C MET A 136 -17.06 -4.06 14.44
N LEU A 137 -17.13 -2.74 14.38
CA LEU A 137 -16.05 -1.92 13.83
C LEU A 137 -14.75 -2.12 14.62
N ALA A 138 -14.81 -2.12 15.95
CA ALA A 138 -13.65 -2.37 16.80
C ALA A 138 -13.06 -3.78 16.62
N LYS A 139 -13.90 -4.80 16.37
CA LYS A 139 -13.46 -6.15 16.03
C LYS A 139 -12.64 -6.13 14.73
N GLU A 140 -13.14 -5.49 13.68
CA GLU A 140 -12.47 -5.43 12.38
C GLU A 140 -11.17 -4.61 12.43
N PHE A 141 -11.16 -3.47 13.14
CA PHE A 141 -9.92 -2.72 13.41
C PHE A 141 -8.91 -3.51 14.24
N GLY A 142 -9.39 -4.28 15.21
CA GLY A 142 -8.55 -5.19 16.00
C GLY A 142 -7.87 -6.24 15.11
N ARG A 143 -8.59 -6.80 14.14
CA ARG A 143 -8.02 -7.75 13.18
C ARG A 143 -7.03 -7.07 12.22
N PHE A 144 -7.37 -5.90 11.69
CA PHE A 144 -6.47 -5.12 10.84
C PHE A 144 -5.14 -4.83 11.54
N THR A 145 -5.19 -4.35 12.78
CA THR A 145 -3.99 -4.00 13.54
C THR A 145 -3.25 -5.21 14.12
N ALA A 146 -3.89 -6.37 14.20
CA ALA A 146 -3.27 -7.60 14.69
C ALA A 146 -2.34 -8.27 13.68
N SER A 147 -2.55 -8.10 12.37
CA SER A 147 -1.71 -8.73 11.33
C SER A 147 -0.82 -7.69 10.63
N PRO A 148 0.51 -7.71 10.86
CA PRO A 148 1.42 -6.73 10.24
C PRO A 148 1.42 -6.88 8.72
N THR A 149 1.25 -8.10 8.22
CA THR A 149 1.19 -8.34 6.79
C THR A 149 -0.08 -7.78 6.16
N TYR A 150 -1.19 -7.82 6.89
CA TYR A 150 -2.42 -7.20 6.45
C TYR A 150 -2.29 -5.68 6.41
N MET A 151 -1.70 -5.06 7.44
CA MET A 151 -1.43 -3.62 7.45
C MET A 151 -0.49 -3.17 6.32
N LEU A 152 0.60 -3.90 6.08
CA LEU A 152 1.59 -3.54 5.06
C LEU A 152 1.11 -3.77 3.63
N ASN A 153 0.28 -4.78 3.36
CA ASN A 153 -0.19 -5.01 1.98
C ASN A 153 -1.45 -4.20 1.68
N CYS A 154 -2.38 -4.07 2.64
CA CYS A 154 -3.67 -3.42 2.40
C CYS A 154 -3.73 -1.96 2.87
N GLY A 155 -2.72 -1.46 3.58
CA GLY A 155 -2.69 -0.09 4.12
C GLY A 155 -1.46 0.74 3.77
N LEU A 156 -0.55 0.22 2.93
CA LEU A 156 0.66 0.96 2.57
C LEU A 156 0.38 2.14 1.62
N GLY A 157 -0.66 2.06 0.79
CA GLY A 157 -1.13 3.18 -0.02
C GLY A 157 -1.55 4.39 0.83
N ALA A 158 -2.10 4.17 2.04
CA ALA A 158 -2.41 5.25 2.98
C ALA A 158 -1.17 6.09 3.34
N ILE A 159 -0.01 5.45 3.50
CA ILE A 159 1.25 6.14 3.82
C ILE A 159 1.74 6.92 2.61
N PHE A 160 1.64 6.33 1.41
CA PHE A 160 1.99 7.02 0.17
C PHE A 160 1.11 8.24 -0.09
N LEU A 161 -0.18 8.21 0.27
CA LEU A 161 -1.06 9.39 0.20
C LEU A 161 -0.59 10.52 1.13
N LEU A 162 -0.14 10.20 2.35
CA LEU A 162 0.42 11.20 3.26
C LEU A 162 1.69 11.83 2.70
N VAL A 163 2.59 11.00 2.15
CA VAL A 163 3.82 11.49 1.51
C VAL A 163 3.49 12.35 0.28
N LEU A 164 2.54 11.93 -0.56
CA LEU A 164 2.09 12.68 -1.71
C LEU A 164 1.54 14.05 -1.30
N GLY A 165 0.72 14.11 -0.26
CA GLY A 165 0.20 15.37 0.27
C GLY A 165 1.32 16.35 0.65
N VAL A 166 2.34 15.89 1.39
CA VAL A 166 3.50 16.73 1.74
C VAL A 166 4.26 17.19 0.49
N VAL A 167 4.47 16.31 -0.49
CA VAL A 167 5.13 16.66 -1.75
C VAL A 167 4.33 17.70 -2.53
N LEU A 168 3.00 17.61 -2.56
CA LEU A 168 2.14 18.59 -3.22
C LEU A 168 2.24 19.97 -2.59
N VAL A 169 2.34 20.07 -1.25
CA VAL A 169 2.53 21.38 -0.60
C VAL A 169 3.89 21.98 -0.92
N VAL A 170 4.95 21.17 -0.91
CA VAL A 170 6.34 21.65 -1.11
C VAL A 170 6.64 21.95 -2.59
N LYS A 171 6.16 21.09 -3.50
CA LYS A 171 6.49 21.13 -4.94
C LYS A 171 5.29 21.44 -5.84
N GLY A 172 4.11 21.76 -5.29
CA GLY A 172 2.89 22.00 -6.05
C GLY A 172 3.01 23.14 -7.07
N ASN A 173 3.70 24.23 -6.73
CA ASN A 173 3.94 25.33 -7.67
C ASN A 173 4.86 24.92 -8.83
N ALA A 174 5.94 24.16 -8.55
CA ALA A 174 6.83 23.63 -9.59
C ALA A 174 6.10 22.65 -10.51
N PHE A 175 5.24 21.78 -9.93
CA PHE A 175 4.41 20.85 -10.68
C PHE A 175 3.41 21.60 -11.58
N THR A 176 2.71 22.60 -11.05
CA THR A 176 1.75 23.42 -11.80
C THR A 176 2.44 24.11 -13.00
N LYS A 177 3.63 24.68 -12.78
CA LYS A 177 4.44 25.28 -13.85
C LYS A 177 4.88 24.28 -14.91
N MET A 178 5.34 23.10 -14.51
CA MET A 178 5.71 22.03 -15.43
C MET A 178 4.52 21.59 -16.29
N MET A 179 3.34 21.43 -15.69
CA MET A 179 2.12 21.07 -16.42
C MET A 179 1.70 22.15 -17.42
N MET A 180 1.78 23.42 -17.04
CA MET A 180 1.51 24.54 -17.96
C MET A 180 2.51 24.60 -19.12
N GLN A 181 3.77 24.23 -18.90
CA GLN A 181 4.78 24.18 -19.98
C GLN A 181 4.53 23.04 -20.97
N ILE A 182 4.12 21.87 -20.48
CA ILE A 182 3.91 20.67 -21.32
C ILE A 182 2.65 20.83 -22.19
N PHE A 183 1.58 21.36 -21.61
CA PHE A 183 0.28 21.38 -22.29
C PHE A 183 -0.15 22.78 -22.77
N GLY A 184 0.64 23.83 -22.51
CA GLY A 184 0.40 25.19 -22.97
C GLY A 184 -0.72 25.93 -22.21
N THR A 185 -0.97 27.19 -22.60
CA THR A 185 -2.03 28.06 -22.02
C THR A 185 -3.46 27.62 -22.37
N GLY A 186 -3.61 26.65 -23.28
CA GLY A 186 -4.91 26.27 -23.86
C GLY A 186 -5.79 25.33 -23.04
N GLY A 187 -5.37 24.83 -21.86
CA GLY A 187 -6.16 23.82 -21.11
C GLY A 187 -6.69 24.22 -19.78
N GLY A 188 -6.61 25.52 -19.51
CA GLY A 188 -7.07 26.06 -18.25
C GLY A 188 -6.28 25.54 -17.06
N ASN A 189 -6.54 26.17 -15.92
CA ASN A 189 -5.83 25.91 -14.68
C ASN A 189 -6.22 24.56 -14.02
N GLY A 190 -7.06 23.74 -14.67
CA GLY A 190 -7.67 22.55 -14.07
C GLY A 190 -6.96 21.21 -14.34
N ILE A 191 -6.03 21.16 -15.29
CA ILE A 191 -5.29 19.92 -15.62
C ILE A 191 -4.44 19.40 -14.46
N PRO A 192 -3.69 20.26 -13.74
CA PRO A 192 -2.92 19.80 -12.60
C PRO A 192 -3.81 19.13 -11.56
N VAL A 193 -5.03 19.64 -11.38
CA VAL A 193 -6.03 19.06 -10.46
C VAL A 193 -6.46 17.68 -10.94
N VAL A 194 -6.87 17.52 -12.20
CA VAL A 194 -7.33 16.21 -12.71
C VAL A 194 -6.23 15.16 -12.67
N ILE A 195 -4.98 15.54 -12.97
CA ILE A 195 -3.83 14.62 -12.88
C ILE A 195 -3.57 14.24 -11.42
N VAL A 196 -3.56 15.20 -10.49
CA VAL A 196 -3.35 14.91 -9.07
C VAL A 196 -4.47 14.05 -8.51
N VAL A 197 -5.73 14.33 -8.83
CA VAL A 197 -6.89 13.49 -8.47
C VAL A 197 -6.74 12.08 -9.03
N THR A 198 -6.27 11.93 -10.27
CA THR A 198 -5.99 10.63 -10.89
C THR A 198 -4.93 9.86 -10.10
N VAL A 199 -3.83 10.51 -9.71
CA VAL A 199 -2.77 9.90 -8.91
C VAL A 199 -3.29 9.54 -7.51
N ILE A 200 -4.08 10.41 -6.86
CA ILE A 200 -4.71 10.14 -5.57
C ILE A 200 -5.60 8.90 -5.67
N CYS A 201 -6.45 8.81 -6.70
CA CYS A 201 -7.31 7.65 -6.95
C CYS A 201 -6.47 6.38 -7.17
N MET A 202 -5.41 6.46 -7.97
CA MET A 202 -4.53 5.32 -8.23
C MET A 202 -3.88 4.79 -6.96
N ILE A 203 -3.33 5.66 -6.11
CA ILE A 203 -2.72 5.24 -4.84
C ILE A 203 -3.80 4.75 -3.86
N ALA A 204 -4.97 5.39 -3.83
CA ALA A 204 -6.09 4.96 -2.97
C ALA A 204 -6.56 3.54 -3.34
N SER A 205 -6.55 3.17 -4.61
CA SER A 205 -6.87 1.80 -5.07
C SER A 205 -5.81 0.74 -4.75
N MET A 206 -4.67 1.12 -4.16
CA MET A 206 -3.72 0.15 -3.60
C MET A 206 -4.13 -0.33 -2.19
N ASN A 207 -5.15 0.30 -1.59
CA ASN A 207 -5.60 -0.03 -0.24
C ASN A 207 -6.79 -1.00 -0.28
N ASP A 208 -6.49 -2.28 -0.36
CA ASP A 208 -7.51 -3.33 -0.53
C ASP A 208 -7.80 -4.06 0.79
N MET A 209 -8.49 -3.37 1.72
CA MET A 209 -8.82 -3.98 3.02
C MET A 209 -10.12 -4.79 2.96
N VAL A 210 -11.12 -4.34 2.19
CA VAL A 210 -12.45 -4.95 2.23
C VAL A 210 -12.51 -6.26 1.46
N VAL A 211 -11.79 -6.43 0.35
CA VAL A 211 -11.76 -7.72 -0.39
C VAL A 211 -11.34 -8.90 0.48
N PRO A 212 -10.18 -8.87 1.16
CA PRO A 212 -9.77 -10.00 2.00
C PRO A 212 -10.60 -10.09 3.29
N SER A 213 -11.32 -9.04 3.72
CA SER A 213 -11.99 -8.99 5.03
C SER A 213 -13.04 -10.09 5.27
N VAL A 214 -13.73 -10.56 4.22
CA VAL A 214 -14.70 -11.67 4.28
C VAL A 214 -13.95 -13.00 4.31
N SER A 215 -12.98 -13.16 3.41
CA SER A 215 -12.14 -14.37 3.33
C SER A 215 -11.36 -14.61 4.63
N LEU A 216 -10.88 -13.54 5.28
CA LEU A 216 -10.15 -13.57 6.55
C LEU A 216 -11.00 -14.04 7.75
N GLU A 217 -12.34 -14.10 7.63
CA GLU A 217 -13.15 -14.80 8.64
C GLU A 217 -12.94 -16.31 8.59
N GLY A 218 -12.65 -16.86 7.40
CA GLY A 218 -12.32 -18.27 7.19
C GLY A 218 -13.32 -19.21 7.88
N LYS A 219 -12.80 -20.18 8.62
CA LYS A 219 -13.61 -21.16 9.38
C LYS A 219 -14.44 -20.56 10.51
N ASN A 220 -14.21 -19.30 10.89
CA ASN A 220 -14.95 -18.63 11.97
C ASN A 220 -16.10 -17.75 11.44
N ILE A 221 -16.41 -17.81 10.15
CA ILE A 221 -17.50 -17.02 9.54
C ILE A 221 -18.86 -17.32 10.19
N TRP A 222 -19.11 -18.57 10.60
CA TRP A 222 -20.33 -18.99 11.28
C TRP A 222 -20.59 -18.22 12.58
N ILE A 223 -19.53 -17.78 13.28
CA ILE A 223 -19.66 -16.98 14.51
C ILE A 223 -20.28 -15.63 14.18
N ALA A 224 -19.88 -15.02 13.06
CA ALA A 224 -20.43 -13.74 12.62
C ALA A 224 -21.88 -13.89 12.14
N GLN A 225 -22.24 -15.05 11.58
CA GLN A 225 -23.59 -15.36 11.08
C GLN A 225 -24.57 -15.75 12.19
N SER A 226 -24.09 -16.38 13.26
CA SER A 226 -24.93 -16.78 14.40
C SER A 226 -25.29 -15.63 15.34
N LEU A 227 -24.63 -14.47 15.18
CA LEU A 227 -24.93 -13.29 15.97
C LEU A 227 -26.30 -12.72 15.57
N PRO A 228 -27.10 -12.20 16.53
CA PRO A 228 -28.38 -11.54 16.25
C PRO A 228 -28.16 -10.13 15.68
N VAL A 229 -27.39 -10.02 14.61
CA VAL A 229 -27.05 -8.79 13.89
C VAL A 229 -27.60 -8.88 12.47
N GLN A 230 -28.00 -7.74 11.88
CA GLN A 230 -28.31 -7.77 10.46
C GLN A 230 -27.01 -8.02 9.67
N PRO A 231 -27.00 -8.90 8.65
CA PRO A 231 -25.82 -9.14 7.83
C PRO A 231 -25.23 -7.87 7.23
N TRP A 232 -26.10 -6.91 6.90
CA TRP A 232 -25.69 -5.60 6.41
C TRP A 232 -24.81 -4.85 7.41
N ASP A 233 -25.08 -4.94 8.71
CA ASP A 233 -24.27 -4.24 9.72
C ASP A 233 -22.87 -4.83 9.86
N ALA A 234 -22.73 -6.16 9.68
CA ALA A 234 -21.43 -6.82 9.63
C ALA A 234 -20.63 -6.40 8.39
N LEU A 235 -21.28 -6.36 7.22
CA LEU A 235 -20.66 -5.89 5.96
C LEU A 235 -20.32 -4.40 6.02
N ARG A 236 -21.19 -3.58 6.63
CA ARG A 236 -20.97 -2.14 6.83
C ARG A 236 -19.79 -1.87 7.74
N ALA A 237 -19.59 -2.68 8.78
CA ALA A 237 -18.42 -2.55 9.66
C ALA A 237 -17.11 -2.78 8.88
N LYS A 238 -17.08 -3.77 7.98
CA LYS A 238 -15.94 -4.04 7.09
C LYS A 238 -15.68 -2.88 6.13
N LEU A 239 -16.73 -2.39 5.46
CA LEU A 239 -16.65 -1.20 4.58
C LEU A 239 -16.06 0.02 5.31
N MET A 240 -16.53 0.29 6.53
CA MET A 240 -16.09 1.47 7.28
C MET A 240 -14.61 1.41 7.68
N VAL A 241 -14.01 0.23 7.80
CA VAL A 241 -12.57 0.12 8.06
C VAL A 241 -11.78 0.66 6.87
N GLN A 242 -12.09 0.25 5.64
CA GLN A 242 -11.40 0.79 4.44
C GLN A 242 -11.68 2.27 4.24
N ILE A 243 -12.93 2.71 4.44
CA ILE A 243 -13.28 4.13 4.31
C ILE A 243 -12.52 4.97 5.34
N LEU A 244 -12.39 4.53 6.59
CA LEU A 244 -11.67 5.29 7.61
C LEU A 244 -10.15 5.25 7.38
N VAL A 245 -9.58 4.07 7.13
CA VAL A 245 -8.12 3.94 7.01
C VAL A 245 -7.60 4.54 5.69
N THR A 246 -8.38 4.53 4.61
CA THR A 246 -8.00 5.14 3.32
C THR A 246 -8.52 6.56 3.17
N GLY A 247 -9.75 6.83 3.61
CA GLY A 247 -10.39 8.14 3.44
C GLY A 247 -9.71 9.24 4.25
N ILE A 248 -9.21 8.96 5.47
CA ILE A 248 -8.48 9.96 6.25
C ILE A 248 -7.20 10.44 5.52
N PRO A 249 -6.29 9.55 5.05
CA PRO A 249 -5.17 9.95 4.21
C PRO A 249 -5.54 10.64 2.91
N VAL A 250 -6.61 10.22 2.23
CA VAL A 250 -7.10 10.88 1.01
C VAL A 250 -7.53 12.31 1.32
N LEU A 251 -8.34 12.53 2.36
CA LEU A 251 -8.75 13.87 2.78
C LEU A 251 -7.57 14.75 3.16
N PHE A 252 -6.56 14.20 3.83
CA PHE A 252 -5.31 14.92 4.10
C PHE A 252 -4.62 15.33 2.79
N CYS A 253 -4.48 14.41 1.84
CA CYS A 253 -3.88 14.68 0.54
C CYS A 253 -4.68 15.71 -0.27
N ASP A 254 -6.01 15.67 -0.19
CA ASP A 254 -6.93 16.62 -0.82
C ASP A 254 -6.78 18.03 -0.23
N ILE A 255 -6.67 18.15 1.09
CA ILE A 255 -6.39 19.43 1.74
C ILE A 255 -5.03 19.96 1.28
N CYS A 256 -4.01 19.11 1.24
CA CYS A 256 -2.70 19.46 0.71
C CYS A 256 -2.73 19.88 -0.77
N MET A 257 -3.57 19.24 -1.59
CA MET A 257 -3.80 19.59 -2.98
C MET A 257 -4.39 21.01 -3.08
N CYS A 258 -5.42 21.32 -2.29
CA CYS A 258 -6.03 22.66 -2.25
C CYS A 258 -5.06 23.77 -1.83
N ILE A 259 -4.08 23.45 -0.98
CA ILE A 259 -3.05 24.41 -0.55
C ILE A 259 -1.92 24.53 -1.58
N GLY A 260 -1.51 23.40 -2.17
CA GLY A 260 -0.33 23.32 -3.05
C GLY A 260 -0.59 23.71 -4.51
N LEU A 261 -1.82 23.55 -5.00
CA LEU A 261 -2.20 23.87 -6.38
C LEU A 261 -2.92 25.21 -6.45
N GLN A 262 -2.43 26.10 -7.31
CA GLN A 262 -3.08 27.38 -7.64
C GLN A 262 -4.11 27.18 -8.75
N ALA A 263 -5.15 26.40 -8.47
CA ALA A 263 -6.25 26.13 -9.40
C ALA A 263 -7.55 26.85 -8.98
N GLY A 264 -8.55 26.83 -9.85
CA GLY A 264 -9.85 27.42 -9.54
C GLY A 264 -10.56 26.66 -8.41
N PHE A 265 -11.40 27.39 -7.66
CA PHE A 265 -12.11 26.86 -6.51
C PHE A 265 -13.00 25.65 -6.87
N TRP A 266 -13.69 25.72 -8.01
CA TRP A 266 -14.61 24.67 -8.45
C TRP A 266 -13.88 23.39 -8.84
N GLU A 267 -12.74 23.49 -9.52
CA GLU A 267 -11.92 22.33 -9.89
C GLU A 267 -11.39 21.63 -8.64
N LEU A 268 -10.88 22.40 -7.66
CA LEU A 268 -10.40 21.85 -6.41
C LEU A 268 -11.52 21.17 -5.62
N LEU A 269 -12.67 21.84 -5.46
CA LEU A 269 -13.82 21.30 -4.75
C LEU A 269 -14.31 20.00 -5.40
N LEU A 270 -14.48 19.99 -6.72
CA LEU A 270 -14.90 18.80 -7.45
C LEU A 270 -13.84 17.70 -7.39
N GLY A 271 -12.55 18.04 -7.40
CA GLY A 271 -11.46 17.10 -7.20
C GLY A 271 -11.55 16.34 -5.88
N VAL A 272 -11.82 17.06 -4.77
CA VAL A 272 -12.05 16.45 -3.44
C VAL A 272 -13.30 15.57 -3.42
N VAL A 273 -14.38 16.00 -4.09
CA VAL A 273 -15.60 15.19 -4.16
C VAL A 273 -15.33 13.89 -4.93
N VAL A 274 -14.61 13.96 -6.04
CA VAL A 274 -14.24 12.81 -6.87
C VAL A 274 -13.36 11.83 -6.10
N SER A 275 -12.31 12.29 -5.43
CA SER A 275 -11.39 11.42 -4.67
C SER A 275 -12.13 10.67 -3.56
N VAL A 276 -12.99 11.35 -2.81
CA VAL A 276 -13.79 10.75 -1.73
C VAL A 276 -14.81 9.74 -2.28
N LEU A 277 -15.50 10.09 -3.36
CA LEU A 277 -16.43 9.17 -4.03
C LEU A 277 -15.72 7.96 -4.61
N PHE A 278 -14.50 8.13 -5.12
CA PHE A 278 -13.69 7.04 -5.63
C PHE A 278 -13.31 6.06 -4.52
N VAL A 279 -12.93 6.54 -3.32
CA VAL A 279 -12.67 5.67 -2.16
C VAL A 279 -13.93 4.87 -1.79
N LEU A 280 -15.10 5.52 -1.80
CA LEU A 280 -16.37 4.83 -1.55
C LEU A 280 -16.66 3.78 -2.63
N PHE A 281 -16.52 4.13 -3.90
CA PHE A 281 -16.71 3.23 -5.03
C PHE A 281 -15.81 2.00 -4.91
N MET A 282 -14.51 2.20 -4.65
CA MET A 282 -13.55 1.11 -4.49
C MET A 282 -13.91 0.22 -3.29
N ALA A 283 -14.25 0.79 -2.14
CA ALA A 283 -14.67 -0.01 -0.98
C ALA A 283 -15.90 -0.89 -1.28
N LEU A 284 -16.87 -0.36 -2.03
CA LEU A 284 -18.07 -1.10 -2.43
C LEU A 284 -17.77 -2.17 -3.47
N PHE A 285 -16.96 -1.84 -4.48
CA PHE A 285 -16.54 -2.77 -5.52
C PHE A 285 -15.71 -3.91 -4.93
N GLY A 286 -14.77 -3.60 -4.05
CA GLY A 286 -13.99 -4.57 -3.31
C GLY A 286 -14.86 -5.49 -2.46
N LEU A 287 -15.87 -4.96 -1.76
CA LEU A 287 -16.79 -5.82 -1.01
C LEU A 287 -17.58 -6.77 -1.92
N MET A 288 -18.02 -6.30 -3.09
CA MET A 288 -18.70 -7.17 -4.05
C MET A 288 -17.79 -8.33 -4.48
N LEU A 289 -16.53 -8.04 -4.82
CA LEU A 289 -15.56 -9.06 -5.23
C LEU A 289 -15.25 -10.04 -4.09
N GLY A 290 -15.05 -9.53 -2.87
CA GLY A 290 -14.81 -10.33 -1.67
C GLY A 290 -15.97 -11.27 -1.32
N LEU A 291 -17.21 -10.90 -1.66
CA LEU A 291 -18.39 -11.74 -1.48
C LEU A 291 -18.61 -12.73 -2.63
N LYS A 292 -18.30 -12.35 -3.88
CA LYS A 292 -18.49 -13.23 -5.05
C LYS A 292 -17.45 -14.34 -5.13
N MET A 293 -16.22 -14.06 -4.71
CA MET A 293 -15.11 -15.01 -4.77
C MET A 293 -14.40 -15.09 -3.41
N PRO A 294 -15.08 -15.62 -2.37
CA PRO A 294 -14.49 -15.75 -1.05
C PRO A 294 -13.59 -16.98 -1.01
N ASN A 295 -12.43 -16.83 -0.36
CA ASN A 295 -11.54 -17.93 -0.03
C ASN A 295 -11.62 -18.18 1.46
N LEU A 296 -12.36 -19.22 1.90
CA LEU A 296 -12.57 -19.52 3.33
C LEU A 296 -11.70 -20.69 3.84
N THR A 297 -11.05 -21.43 2.95
CA THR A 297 -10.28 -22.65 3.26
C THR A 297 -8.77 -22.41 3.37
N TRP A 298 -8.35 -21.15 3.48
CA TRP A 298 -6.94 -20.79 3.54
C TRP A 298 -6.24 -21.34 4.79
N THR A 299 -4.99 -21.76 4.60
CA THR A 299 -4.08 -22.23 5.67
C THR A 299 -3.06 -21.16 6.07
N ASN A 300 -2.84 -20.17 5.21
CA ASN A 300 -1.96 -19.04 5.43
C ASN A 300 -2.72 -17.72 5.17
N GLU A 301 -2.63 -16.76 6.10
CA GLU A 301 -3.27 -15.43 5.99
C GLU A 301 -2.84 -14.68 4.72
N LEU A 302 -1.65 -14.98 4.19
CA LEU A 302 -1.16 -14.41 2.93
C LEU A 302 -2.02 -14.74 1.71
N ALA A 303 -2.67 -15.90 1.70
CA ALA A 303 -3.42 -16.37 0.55
C ALA A 303 -4.61 -15.45 0.22
N PRO A 304 -5.52 -15.14 1.16
CA PRO A 304 -6.61 -14.19 0.90
C PRO A 304 -6.12 -12.75 0.75
N ILE A 305 -5.01 -12.36 1.41
CA ILE A 305 -4.51 -10.97 1.43
C ILE A 305 -3.79 -10.57 0.13
N LYS A 306 -2.93 -11.44 -0.41
CA LYS A 306 -2.03 -11.08 -1.51
C LYS A 306 -2.15 -11.96 -2.75
N GLN A 307 -2.55 -13.22 -2.59
CA GLN A 307 -2.62 -14.20 -3.68
C GLN A 307 -4.03 -14.42 -4.20
N SER A 308 -4.99 -13.63 -3.72
CA SER A 308 -6.39 -13.72 -4.14
C SER A 308 -6.60 -13.02 -5.48
N ILE A 309 -7.26 -13.71 -6.41
CA ILE A 309 -7.69 -13.15 -7.70
C ILE A 309 -8.59 -11.93 -7.46
N SER A 310 -9.42 -11.94 -6.41
CA SER A 310 -10.29 -10.83 -6.06
C SER A 310 -9.51 -9.55 -5.73
N VAL A 311 -8.39 -9.68 -5.00
CA VAL A 311 -7.51 -8.54 -4.66
C VAL A 311 -6.82 -8.03 -5.93
N MET A 312 -6.35 -8.95 -6.77
CA MET A 312 -5.73 -8.61 -8.05
C MET A 312 -6.69 -7.83 -8.96
N ILE A 313 -7.96 -8.25 -9.05
CA ILE A 313 -8.98 -7.56 -9.85
C ILE A 313 -9.35 -6.20 -9.26
N GLU A 314 -9.46 -6.07 -7.93
CA GLU A 314 -9.71 -4.77 -7.29
C GLU A 314 -8.56 -3.80 -7.58
N MET A 315 -7.32 -4.21 -7.30
CA MET A 315 -6.14 -3.37 -7.46
C MET A 315 -5.94 -2.93 -8.93
N PHE A 316 -5.88 -3.88 -9.87
CA PHE A 316 -5.70 -3.55 -11.28
C PHE A 316 -6.93 -2.89 -11.91
N GLY A 317 -8.14 -3.22 -11.43
CA GLY A 317 -9.36 -2.53 -11.83
C GLY A 317 -9.36 -1.07 -11.40
N GLY A 318 -8.92 -0.78 -10.19
CA GLY A 318 -8.78 0.59 -9.66
C GLY A 318 -7.69 1.39 -10.39
N TRP A 319 -6.55 0.76 -10.73
CA TRP A 319 -5.52 1.37 -11.57
C TRP A 319 -6.04 1.67 -12.97
N GLY A 320 -6.69 0.69 -13.60
CA GLY A 320 -7.30 0.85 -14.92
C GLY A 320 -8.32 1.98 -14.94
N PHE A 321 -9.22 2.02 -13.95
CA PHE A 321 -10.20 3.09 -13.83
C PHE A 321 -9.53 4.45 -13.64
N SER A 322 -8.54 4.56 -12.75
CA SER A 322 -7.80 5.80 -12.53
C SER A 322 -7.09 6.28 -13.81
N LEU A 323 -6.44 5.38 -14.55
CA LEU A 323 -5.81 5.71 -15.82
C LEU A 323 -6.82 6.16 -16.88
N VAL A 324 -8.02 5.58 -16.91
CA VAL A 324 -9.11 6.05 -17.78
C VAL A 324 -9.54 7.47 -17.41
N ILE A 325 -9.61 7.81 -16.13
CA ILE A 325 -9.90 9.19 -15.69
C ILE A 325 -8.88 10.16 -16.28
N GLY A 326 -7.58 9.94 -16.00
CA GLY A 326 -6.54 10.83 -16.49
C GLY A 326 -6.42 10.84 -18.02
N GLY A 327 -6.51 9.67 -18.65
CA GLY A 327 -6.34 9.50 -20.09
C GLY A 327 -7.47 10.11 -20.92
N VAL A 328 -8.72 9.93 -20.49
CA VAL A 328 -9.87 10.57 -21.17
C VAL A 328 -9.81 12.09 -21.02
N TYR A 329 -9.36 12.59 -19.86
CA TYR A 329 -9.18 14.02 -19.69
C TYR A 329 -8.13 14.61 -20.64
N ILE A 330 -6.97 13.96 -20.76
CA ILE A 330 -5.88 14.43 -21.64
C ILE A 330 -6.28 14.38 -23.13
N THR A 331 -7.01 13.35 -23.54
CA THR A 331 -7.35 13.13 -24.96
C THR A 331 -8.59 13.89 -25.45
N VAL A 332 -9.62 14.02 -24.60
CA VAL A 332 -10.93 14.60 -24.98
C VAL A 332 -11.37 15.69 -24.01
N GLY A 333 -11.16 15.47 -22.71
CA GLY A 333 -11.68 16.36 -21.65
C GLY A 333 -11.06 17.75 -21.62
N TRP A 334 -9.86 17.93 -22.16
CA TRP A 334 -9.20 19.23 -22.28
C TRP A 334 -10.05 20.27 -23.02
N HIS A 335 -10.79 19.84 -24.05
CA HIS A 335 -11.66 20.72 -24.84
C HIS A 335 -12.97 21.09 -24.12
N MET A 336 -13.39 20.29 -23.13
CA MET A 336 -14.65 20.46 -22.41
C MET A 336 -14.50 21.30 -21.13
N GLY A 337 -13.26 21.53 -20.67
CA GLY A 337 -12.96 22.20 -19.40
C GLY A 337 -13.00 21.25 -18.20
N ALA A 338 -12.04 21.42 -17.28
CA ALA A 338 -11.84 20.55 -16.12
C ALA A 338 -13.07 20.43 -15.21
N ALA A 339 -13.75 21.55 -14.94
CA ALA A 339 -14.92 21.54 -14.07
C ALA A 339 -16.06 20.67 -14.62
N LEU A 340 -16.40 20.81 -15.90
CA LEU A 340 -17.45 20.00 -16.54
C LEU A 340 -17.09 18.52 -16.56
N TYR A 341 -15.83 18.20 -16.86
CA TYR A 341 -15.32 16.84 -16.83
C TYR A 341 -15.48 16.20 -15.43
N LEU A 342 -15.05 16.91 -14.38
CA LEU A 342 -15.15 16.42 -13.01
C LEU A 342 -16.61 16.27 -12.54
N VAL A 343 -17.52 17.13 -12.99
CA VAL A 343 -18.96 16.98 -12.72
C VAL A 343 -19.52 15.70 -13.33
N ILE A 344 -19.23 15.43 -14.61
CA ILE A 344 -19.69 14.20 -15.28
C ILE A 344 -19.16 12.98 -14.54
N LEU A 345 -17.87 12.99 -14.18
CA LEU A 345 -17.23 11.90 -13.47
C LEU A 345 -17.84 11.69 -12.07
N THR A 346 -18.15 12.78 -11.36
CA THR A 346 -18.85 12.75 -10.08
C THR A 346 -20.21 12.06 -10.21
N ILE A 347 -21.00 12.43 -11.23
CA ILE A 347 -22.32 11.83 -11.49
C ILE A 347 -22.19 10.34 -11.77
N VAL A 348 -21.22 9.94 -12.60
CA VAL A 348 -20.96 8.53 -12.91
C VAL A 348 -20.57 7.75 -11.66
N LEU A 349 -19.65 8.27 -10.84
CA LEU A 349 -19.22 7.62 -9.60
C LEU A 349 -20.38 7.47 -8.60
N ILE A 350 -21.23 8.48 -8.46
CA ILE A 350 -22.43 8.40 -7.61
C ILE A 350 -23.37 7.31 -8.13
N ALA A 351 -23.69 7.32 -9.43
CA ALA A 351 -24.61 6.36 -10.03
C ALA A 351 -24.12 4.92 -9.82
N VAL A 352 -22.86 4.66 -10.11
CA VAL A 352 -22.26 3.32 -9.94
C VAL A 352 -22.19 2.93 -8.45
N SER A 353 -21.81 3.85 -7.56
CA SER A 353 -21.77 3.59 -6.11
C SER A 353 -23.16 3.26 -5.54
N VAL A 354 -24.21 3.95 -5.98
CA VAL A 354 -25.59 3.67 -5.57
C VAL A 354 -26.03 2.29 -6.06
N LEU A 355 -25.75 1.94 -7.32
CA LEU A 355 -26.05 0.62 -7.86
C LEU A 355 -25.35 -0.49 -7.08
N LEU A 356 -24.06 -0.30 -6.75
CA LEU A 356 -23.29 -1.23 -5.94
C LEU A 356 -23.85 -1.36 -4.52
N LEU A 357 -24.22 -0.25 -3.88
CA LEU A 357 -24.86 -0.25 -2.56
C LEU A 357 -26.19 -1.01 -2.56
N MET A 358 -27.02 -0.81 -3.57
CA MET A 358 -28.29 -1.52 -3.72
C MET A 358 -28.07 -3.02 -3.91
N TRP A 359 -27.08 -3.39 -4.73
CA TRP A 359 -26.70 -4.79 -4.95
C TRP A 359 -26.18 -5.44 -3.67
N LEU A 360 -25.31 -4.76 -2.92
CA LEU A 360 -24.73 -5.27 -1.68
C LEU A 360 -25.79 -5.43 -0.57
N LYS A 361 -26.74 -4.49 -0.47
CA LYS A 361 -27.85 -4.60 0.50
C LYS A 361 -28.77 -5.79 0.21
N LYS A 362 -29.05 -6.07 -1.07
CA LYS A 362 -29.93 -7.17 -1.49
C LYS A 362 -29.16 -8.49 -1.59
N LYS A 363 -28.37 -8.65 -2.65
CA LYS A 363 -27.65 -9.91 -2.95
C LYS A 363 -26.44 -10.13 -2.05
N GLY A 364 -25.74 -9.07 -1.66
CA GLY A 364 -24.56 -9.21 -0.79
C GLY A 364 -24.90 -9.76 0.60
N THR A 365 -26.02 -9.33 1.18
CA THR A 365 -26.49 -9.83 2.47
C THR A 365 -26.99 -11.28 2.39
N GLU A 366 -27.61 -11.66 1.28
CA GLU A 366 -28.00 -13.05 1.00
C GLU A 366 -26.76 -13.95 0.91
N ILE A 367 -25.78 -13.60 0.07
CA ILE A 367 -24.53 -14.37 -0.09
C ILE A 367 -23.82 -14.51 1.26
N PHE A 368 -23.73 -13.43 2.04
CA PHE A 368 -23.10 -13.46 3.36
C PHE A 368 -23.80 -14.40 4.35
N ARG A 369 -25.10 -14.65 4.24
CA ARG A 369 -25.81 -15.61 5.10
C ARG A 369 -25.53 -17.07 4.76
N TRP A 370 -25.17 -17.34 3.51
CA TRP A 370 -24.99 -18.70 2.97
C TRP A 370 -23.52 -19.14 2.86
N LEU A 371 -22.58 -18.23 3.15
CA LEU A 371 -21.13 -18.46 3.11
C LEU A 371 -20.62 -19.34 4.25
#